data_AF-A0A2Z4Y980-F1
#
_entry.id   AF-A0A2Z4Y980-F1
#
_cell.length_a   1.000
_cell.length_b   1.000
_cell.length_c   1.000
_cell.angle_alpha   90.00
_cell.angle_beta   90.00
_cell.angle_gamma   90.00
#
_symmetry.space_group_name_H-M   'P 1'
#
loop_
_entity.id
_entity.type
_entity.pdbx_description
1 polymer ?
#
loop_
_entity_poly.entity_id
_entity_poly.type
_entity_poly.pdbx_seq_one_letter_code
_entity_poly.pdbx_strand_id
1 'polypeptide(L)'
;MKGVYADEVSFFGNSIDKDAVLKEKAAFAQRWPERIYSVKPGSVTASCAGKCEMSGIVEWFAGNRDTGKTSAGMAEFSFVWNTASLQIESETGKVLATDKGAKAPDRLIHQWTGLDDICRTSVDRDGPETLRACKRRDELGPLLNRADWCYGHKDEAGINWEWHKCDANSRRYTSK
;
A
#
# COMPACT_ATOMS: atom_id res chain seq x y z
N MET A 1 -9.22 3.73 15.50
CA MET A 1 -7.75 3.75 15.74
C MET A 1 -7.36 3.75 17.22
N LYS A 2 -8.19 4.24 18.17
CA LYS A 2 -7.80 4.38 19.59
C LYS A 2 -7.33 3.10 20.31
N GLY A 3 -7.68 1.90 19.83
CA GLY A 3 -7.26 0.63 20.43
C GLY A 3 -6.13 -0.10 19.70
N VAL A 4 -5.49 0.52 18.72
CA VAL A 4 -4.45 -0.16 17.90
C VAL A 4 -3.06 -0.08 18.53
N TYR A 5 -2.77 0.99 19.26
CA TYR A 5 -1.49 1.20 19.93
C TYR A 5 -1.61 0.94 21.44
N ALA A 6 -0.50 0.53 22.06
CA ALA A 6 -0.33 0.51 23.51
C ALA A 6 -0.31 1.95 24.07
N ASP A 7 -0.48 2.11 25.38
CA ASP A 7 -0.51 3.45 26.01
C ASP A 7 0.82 4.21 25.83
N GLU A 8 1.94 3.49 25.95
CA GLU A 8 3.27 3.96 25.53
C GLU A 8 3.77 3.15 24.33
N VAL A 9 4.33 3.85 23.34
CA VAL A 9 4.81 3.27 22.09
C VAL A 9 6.23 3.71 21.83
N SER A 10 7.13 2.77 21.52
CA SER A 10 8.44 3.07 20.95
C SER A 10 8.27 3.51 19.50
N PHE A 11 8.20 4.83 19.28
CA PHE A 11 7.94 5.42 17.97
C PHE A 11 9.22 6.07 17.42
N PHE A 12 9.77 5.49 16.36
CA PHE A 12 11.07 5.88 15.77
C PHE A 12 12.21 6.00 16.82
N GLY A 13 12.22 5.06 17.78
CA GLY A 13 13.23 4.99 18.84
C GLY A 13 12.95 5.84 20.09
N ASN A 14 11.85 6.61 20.12
CA ASN A 14 11.44 7.40 21.28
C ASN A 14 10.18 6.81 21.91
N SER A 15 10.16 6.63 23.23
CA SER A 15 8.91 6.27 23.93
C SER A 15 7.99 7.48 24.01
N ILE A 16 6.80 7.37 23.43
CA ILE A 16 5.78 8.44 23.42
C ILE A 16 4.38 7.89 23.72
N ASP A 17 3.50 8.77 24.20
CA ASP A 17 2.09 8.43 24.47
C ASP A 17 1.31 8.13 23.18
N LYS A 18 0.36 7.19 23.25
CA LYS A 18 -0.50 6.81 22.12
C LYS A 18 -1.21 7.99 21.46
N ASP A 19 -1.63 9.00 22.22
CA ASP A 19 -2.34 10.17 21.69
C ASP A 19 -1.38 11.04 20.88
N ALA A 20 -0.09 11.06 21.21
CA ALA A 20 0.94 11.71 20.40
C ALA A 20 1.15 10.97 19.07
N VAL A 21 1.22 9.64 19.08
CA VAL A 21 1.27 8.81 17.86
C VAL A 21 0.06 9.09 16.98
N LEU A 22 -1.15 9.02 17.55
CA LEU A 22 -2.39 9.23 16.82
C LEU A 22 -2.50 10.65 16.24
N LYS A 23 -2.01 11.66 16.96
CA LYS A 23 -1.94 13.04 16.47
C LYS A 23 -1.01 13.17 15.27
N GLU A 24 0.15 12.52 15.29
CA GLU A 24 1.08 12.53 14.15
C GLU A 24 0.48 11.82 12.93
N LYS A 25 -0.12 10.63 13.12
CA LYS A 25 -0.81 9.91 12.05
C LYS A 25 -1.96 10.72 11.46
N ALA A 26 -2.72 11.43 12.30
CA ALA A 26 -3.79 12.31 11.85
C ALA A 26 -3.26 13.49 11.03
N ALA A 27 -2.19 14.15 11.49
CA ALA A 27 -1.56 15.25 10.75
C ALA A 27 -1.02 14.77 9.38
N PHE A 28 -0.40 13.59 9.34
CA PHE A 28 0.04 12.99 8.08
C PHE A 28 -1.15 12.71 7.14
N ALA A 29 -2.23 12.13 7.66
CA ALA A 29 -3.44 11.83 6.89
C ALA A 29 -4.16 13.08 6.37
N GLN A 30 -4.10 14.19 7.11
CA GLN A 30 -4.62 15.49 6.69
C GLN A 30 -3.74 16.12 5.60
N ARG A 31 -2.41 15.99 5.72
CA ARG A 31 -1.47 16.45 4.68
C ARG A 31 -1.64 15.66 3.38
N TRP A 32 -1.89 14.36 3.49
CA TRP A 32 -2.04 13.43 2.37
C TRP A 32 -3.37 12.66 2.43
N PRO A 33 -4.50 13.31 2.07
CA PRO A 33 -5.82 12.69 2.13
C PRO A 33 -5.94 11.48 1.20
N GLU A 34 -5.35 11.56 0.01
CA GLU A 34 -5.25 10.45 -0.92
C GLU A 34 -3.93 9.73 -0.64
N ARG A 35 -4.00 8.49 -0.19
CA ARG A 35 -2.80 7.70 0.10
C ARG A 35 -3.06 6.22 -0.11
N ILE A 36 -2.18 5.59 -0.86
CA ILE A 36 -2.22 4.17 -1.15
C ILE A 36 -0.85 3.56 -0.93
N TYR A 37 -0.87 2.34 -0.42
CA TYR A 37 0.31 1.61 0.04
C TYR A 37 0.18 0.18 -0.45
N SER A 38 1.23 -0.35 -1.04
CA SER A 38 1.34 -1.77 -1.34
C SER A 38 2.67 -2.30 -0.86
N VAL A 39 2.64 -3.39 -0.12
CA VAL A 39 3.85 -4.05 0.34
C VAL A 39 4.59 -4.61 -0.89
N LYS A 40 5.91 -4.52 -0.93
CA LYS A 40 6.72 -5.15 -1.99
C LYS A 40 6.69 -6.68 -1.82
N PRO A 41 6.29 -7.45 -2.85
CA PRO A 41 6.29 -8.92 -2.77
C PRO A 41 7.64 -9.47 -2.30
N GLY A 42 7.60 -10.48 -1.42
CA GLY A 42 8.80 -11.11 -0.88
C GLY A 42 9.60 -10.29 0.13
N SER A 43 9.22 -9.04 0.45
CA SER A 43 9.97 -8.21 1.39
C SER A 43 9.61 -8.39 2.86
N VAL A 44 8.48 -9.06 3.15
CA VAL A 44 7.96 -9.16 4.52
C VAL A 44 8.68 -10.23 5.30
N THR A 45 9.07 -9.89 6.52
CA THR A 45 9.49 -10.84 7.55
C THR A 45 8.60 -10.70 8.77
N ALA A 46 8.35 -11.81 9.46
CA ALA A 46 7.62 -11.84 10.71
C ALA A 46 8.26 -12.87 11.64
N SER A 47 8.60 -12.47 12.86
CA SER A 47 9.11 -13.35 13.91
C SER A 47 8.24 -13.20 15.16
N CYS A 48 7.65 -14.30 15.63
CA CYS A 48 6.68 -14.27 16.72
C CYS A 48 7.14 -15.16 17.89
N ALA A 49 7.36 -14.53 19.05
CA ALA A 49 7.67 -15.19 20.33
C ALA A 49 7.02 -14.40 21.49
N GLY A 50 5.70 -14.49 21.63
CA GLY A 50 4.89 -13.70 22.58
C GLY A 50 4.63 -12.24 22.13
N LYS A 51 5.57 -11.67 21.36
CA LYS A 51 5.38 -10.49 20.53
C LYS A 51 5.78 -10.84 19.10
N CYS A 52 5.10 -10.26 18.13
CA CYS A 52 5.41 -10.41 16.72
C CYS A 52 6.14 -9.16 16.24
N GLU A 53 7.42 -9.32 15.88
CA GLU A 53 8.16 -8.31 15.15
C GLU A 53 7.93 -8.54 13.65
N MET A 54 7.41 -7.52 12.97
CA MET A 54 7.11 -7.56 11.54
C MET A 54 7.82 -6.42 10.85
N SER A 55 8.44 -6.72 9.72
CA SER A 55 9.07 -5.69 8.88
C SER A 55 8.85 -5.98 7.41
N GLY A 56 9.08 -4.98 6.58
CA GLY A 56 9.08 -5.13 5.14
C GLY A 56 9.26 -3.81 4.42
N ILE A 57 9.05 -3.83 3.11
CA ILE A 57 9.11 -2.66 2.26
C ILE A 57 7.72 -2.35 1.73
N VAL A 58 7.34 -1.09 1.77
CA VAL A 58 6.11 -0.58 1.16
C VAL A 58 6.44 0.35 0.02
N GLU A 59 5.74 0.19 -1.10
CA GLU A 59 5.68 1.17 -2.19
C GLU A 59 4.40 1.99 -2.00
N TRP A 60 4.52 3.31 -2.15
CA TRP A 60 3.44 4.22 -1.78
C TRP A 60 3.27 5.35 -2.78
N PHE A 61 2.04 5.84 -2.85
CA PHE A 61 1.68 7.07 -3.55
C PHE A 61 0.75 7.88 -2.65
N ALA A 62 1.02 9.18 -2.56
CA ALA A 62 0.27 10.13 -1.77
C ALA A 62 -0.05 11.38 -2.61
N GLY A 63 -1.27 11.89 -2.45
CA GLY A 63 -1.80 13.04 -3.15
C GLY A 63 -2.65 13.92 -2.25
N ASN A 64 -2.76 15.18 -2.63
CA ASN A 64 -3.65 16.13 -2.02
C ASN A 64 -4.28 16.98 -3.14
N ARG A 65 -5.53 16.69 -3.49
CA ARG A 65 -6.26 17.36 -4.58
C ARG A 65 -6.37 18.87 -4.36
N ASP A 66 -6.63 19.30 -3.12
CA ASP A 66 -6.83 20.70 -2.77
C ASP A 66 -5.59 21.56 -3.05
N THR A 67 -4.40 20.96 -2.93
CA THR A 67 -3.11 21.64 -3.16
C THR A 67 -2.42 21.23 -4.46
N GLY A 68 -2.94 20.24 -5.18
CA GLY A 68 -2.31 19.62 -6.36
C GLY A 68 -0.97 18.93 -6.07
N LYS A 69 -0.59 18.76 -4.81
CA LYS A 69 0.69 18.16 -4.42
C LYS A 69 0.59 16.64 -4.48
N THR A 70 1.70 16.03 -4.89
CA THR A 70 1.88 14.57 -4.95
C THR A 70 3.24 14.19 -4.40
N SER A 71 3.35 12.96 -3.93
CA SER A 71 4.60 12.35 -3.53
C SER A 71 4.48 10.84 -3.67
N ALA A 72 5.58 10.17 -4.00
CA ALA A 72 5.61 8.71 -4.15
C ALA A 72 7.00 8.18 -3.82
N GLY A 73 7.09 6.88 -3.58
CA GLY A 73 8.37 6.23 -3.36
C GLY A 73 8.24 4.87 -2.67
N MET A 74 9.30 4.52 -1.94
CA MET A 74 9.36 3.29 -1.17
C MET A 74 9.98 3.54 0.21
N ALA A 75 9.50 2.82 1.21
CA ALA A 75 9.98 2.92 2.59
C ALA A 75 10.05 1.54 3.23
N GLU A 76 11.01 1.34 4.13
CA GLU A 76 10.94 0.24 5.08
C GLU A 76 9.97 0.58 6.21
N PHE A 77 9.26 -0.42 6.68
CA PHE A 77 8.44 -0.36 7.89
C PHE A 77 8.86 -1.48 8.83
N SER A 78 8.77 -1.23 10.14
CA SER A 78 8.85 -2.25 11.17
C SER A 78 7.89 -1.91 12.30
N PHE A 79 7.18 -2.91 12.83
CA PHE A 79 6.38 -2.77 14.02
C PHE A 79 6.42 -4.02 14.90
N VAL A 80 6.29 -3.81 16.21
CA VAL A 80 6.14 -4.88 17.19
C VAL A 80 4.70 -4.91 17.65
N TRP A 81 4.03 -6.03 17.42
CA TRP A 81 2.67 -6.30 17.84
C TRP A 81 2.65 -7.28 19.01
N ASN A 82 2.03 -6.89 20.12
CA ASN A 82 1.85 -7.76 21.26
C ASN A 82 0.61 -8.63 21.04
N THR A 83 0.78 -9.95 21.01
CA THR A 83 -0.31 -10.89 20.71
C THR A 83 -1.26 -11.09 21.89
N ALA A 84 -0.86 -10.71 23.10
CA ALA A 84 -1.70 -10.79 24.30
C ALA A 84 -2.62 -9.56 24.43
N SER A 85 -2.09 -8.36 24.25
CA SER A 85 -2.87 -7.12 24.29
C SER A 85 -3.50 -6.75 22.96
N LEU A 86 -3.09 -7.39 21.86
CA LEU A 86 -3.46 -7.08 20.49
C LEU A 86 -3.11 -5.65 20.06
N GLN A 87 -2.07 -5.06 20.66
CA GLN A 87 -1.64 -3.68 20.43
C GLN A 87 -0.25 -3.57 19.82
N ILE A 88 -0.01 -2.50 19.06
CA ILE A 88 1.31 -2.10 18.57
C ILE A 88 2.06 -1.40 19.69
N GLU A 89 3.23 -1.92 20.05
CA GLU A 89 4.12 -1.39 21.09
C GLU A 89 5.34 -0.66 20.51
N SER A 90 5.66 -0.92 19.24
CA SER A 90 6.76 -0.25 18.54
C SER A 90 6.40 -0.04 17.08
N GLU A 91 6.77 1.13 16.53
CA GLU A 91 6.69 1.42 15.11
C GLU A 91 7.89 2.27 14.68
N THR A 92 8.55 1.86 13.61
CA THR A 92 9.65 2.60 12.99
C THR A 92 9.68 2.36 11.49
N GLY A 93 10.51 3.13 10.79
CA GLY A 93 10.69 2.98 9.35
C GLY A 93 11.66 4.00 8.79
N LYS A 94 11.89 3.91 7.48
CA LYS A 94 12.79 4.82 6.76
C LYS A 94 12.39 4.90 5.30
N VAL A 95 12.36 6.11 4.76
CA VAL A 95 12.20 6.31 3.32
C VAL A 95 13.47 5.82 2.61
N LEU A 96 13.31 4.85 1.72
CA LEU A 96 14.40 4.25 0.95
C LEU A 96 14.61 4.99 -0.38
N ALA A 97 13.52 5.41 -1.03
CA ALA A 97 13.58 6.25 -2.21
C ALA A 97 12.33 7.15 -2.33
N THR A 98 12.51 8.29 -3.01
CA THR A 98 11.42 9.19 -3.39
C THR A 98 11.42 9.36 -4.91
N ASP A 99 10.24 9.27 -5.52
CA ASP A 99 10.08 9.41 -6.96
C ASP A 99 9.90 10.91 -7.26
N LYS A 100 10.98 11.57 -7.68
CA LYS A 100 11.00 13.02 -7.91
C LYS A 100 9.98 13.41 -8.98
N GLY A 101 9.09 14.33 -8.64
CA GLY A 101 8.08 14.84 -9.57
C GLY A 101 6.95 13.86 -9.90
N ALA A 102 6.76 12.80 -9.11
CA ALA A 102 5.72 11.80 -9.33
C ALA A 102 4.33 12.44 -9.58
N LYS A 103 3.70 12.08 -10.70
CA LYS A 103 2.32 12.48 -11.04
C LYS A 103 1.35 11.32 -11.00
N ALA A 104 1.88 10.10 -10.89
CA ALA A 104 1.17 8.85 -10.97
C ALA A 104 1.72 7.85 -9.94
N PRO A 105 0.94 6.83 -9.55
CA PRO A 105 1.37 5.76 -8.66
C PRO A 105 2.17 4.70 -9.43
N ASP A 106 3.20 5.11 -10.18
CA ASP A 106 3.90 4.28 -11.17
C ASP A 106 4.42 2.96 -10.58
N ARG A 107 5.00 3.00 -9.37
CA ARG A 107 5.45 1.77 -8.67
C ARG A 107 4.32 0.79 -8.43
N LEU A 108 3.15 1.28 -8.01
CA LEU A 108 2.00 0.45 -7.71
C LEU A 108 1.36 -0.06 -9.01
N ILE A 109 1.35 0.73 -10.07
CA ILE A 109 0.94 0.29 -11.41
C ILE A 109 1.87 -0.82 -11.91
N HIS A 110 3.19 -0.63 -11.84
CA HIS A 110 4.18 -1.63 -12.23
C HIS A 110 4.05 -2.92 -11.42
N GLN A 111 3.84 -2.81 -10.11
CA GLN A 111 3.61 -3.96 -9.26
C GLN A 111 2.32 -4.69 -9.66
N TRP A 112 1.24 -3.97 -9.93
CA TRP A 112 -0.02 -4.56 -10.40
C TRP A 112 0.16 -5.28 -11.74
N THR A 113 0.84 -4.66 -12.71
CA THR A 113 1.07 -5.24 -14.04
C THR A 113 1.87 -6.54 -13.94
N GLY A 114 2.96 -6.56 -13.16
CA GLY A 114 3.72 -7.80 -12.96
C GLY A 114 2.91 -8.91 -12.28
N LEU A 115 2.00 -8.57 -11.37
CA LEU A 115 1.08 -9.55 -10.76
C LEU A 115 0.02 -10.04 -11.75
N ASP A 116 -0.50 -9.17 -12.61
CA ASP A 116 -1.49 -9.53 -13.63
C ASP A 116 -0.89 -10.42 -14.71
N ASP A 117 0.35 -10.15 -15.13
CA ASP A 117 1.09 -10.99 -16.08
C ASP A 117 1.20 -12.43 -15.55
N ILE A 118 1.68 -12.61 -14.32
CA ILE A 118 1.76 -13.94 -13.69
C ILE A 118 0.37 -14.58 -13.60
N CYS A 119 -0.62 -13.83 -13.11
CA CYS A 119 -1.97 -14.34 -12.91
C CYS A 119 -2.64 -14.82 -14.22
N ARG A 120 -2.43 -14.13 -15.34
CA ARG A 120 -3.08 -14.44 -16.62
C ARG A 120 -2.32 -15.45 -17.46
N THR A 121 -0.99 -15.45 -17.37
CA THR A 121 -0.12 -16.19 -18.31
C THR A 121 0.47 -17.47 -17.74
N SER A 122 0.40 -17.68 -16.41
CA SER A 122 0.92 -18.89 -15.79
C SER A 122 0.25 -20.16 -16.33
N VAL A 123 1.08 -21.16 -16.63
CA VAL A 123 0.63 -22.50 -17.05
C VAL A 123 0.14 -23.33 -15.87
N ASP A 124 0.62 -23.04 -14.66
CA ASP A 124 0.19 -23.69 -13.42
C ASP A 124 -0.85 -22.81 -12.71
N ARG A 125 -2.12 -22.97 -13.10
CA ARG A 125 -3.22 -22.10 -12.63
C ARG A 125 -3.50 -22.23 -11.14
N ASP A 126 -3.29 -23.42 -10.57
CA ASP A 126 -3.54 -23.73 -9.17
C ASP A 126 -2.26 -23.65 -8.32
N GLY A 127 -1.13 -23.36 -8.95
CA GLY A 127 0.15 -23.15 -8.31
C GLY A 127 0.09 -22.04 -7.25
N PRO A 128 0.76 -22.21 -6.10
CA PRO A 128 0.71 -21.25 -5.00
C PRO A 128 1.21 -19.85 -5.40
N GLU A 129 2.15 -19.76 -6.34
CA GLU A 129 2.63 -18.47 -6.86
C GLU A 129 1.56 -17.77 -7.71
N THR A 130 0.90 -18.48 -8.62
CA THR A 130 -0.19 -17.95 -9.45
C THR A 130 -1.34 -17.46 -8.58
N LEU A 131 -1.78 -18.28 -7.61
CA LEU A 131 -2.87 -17.91 -6.70
C LEU A 131 -2.52 -16.67 -5.86
N ARG A 132 -1.28 -16.58 -5.37
CA ARG A 132 -0.78 -15.38 -4.64
C ARG A 132 -0.74 -14.15 -5.53
N ALA A 133 -0.29 -14.29 -6.78
CA ALA A 133 -0.23 -13.19 -7.73
C ALA A 133 -1.63 -12.65 -8.06
N CYS A 134 -2.57 -13.54 -8.39
CA CYS A 134 -3.97 -13.18 -8.64
C CYS A 134 -4.60 -12.48 -7.44
N LYS A 135 -4.48 -13.06 -6.24
CA LYS A 135 -5.02 -12.44 -5.02
C LYS A 135 -4.47 -11.04 -4.79
N ARG A 136 -3.15 -10.87 -4.92
CA ARG A 136 -2.49 -9.59 -4.64
C ARG A 136 -2.78 -8.53 -5.71
N ARG A 137 -2.94 -8.95 -6.98
CA ARG A 137 -3.46 -8.09 -8.05
C ARG A 137 -4.86 -7.57 -7.67
N ASP A 138 -5.72 -8.47 -7.22
CA ASP A 138 -7.12 -8.15 -6.88
C ASP A 138 -7.22 -7.28 -5.62
N GLU A 139 -6.25 -7.35 -4.71
CA GLU A 139 -6.10 -6.41 -3.58
C GLU A 139 -5.60 -5.04 -4.01
N LEU A 140 -4.67 -4.97 -4.97
CA LEU A 140 -4.01 -3.74 -5.39
C LEU A 140 -4.85 -2.88 -6.35
N GLY A 141 -5.62 -3.50 -7.25
CA GLY A 141 -6.47 -2.77 -8.20
C GLY A 141 -7.48 -1.81 -7.53
N PRO A 142 -8.21 -2.22 -6.48
CA PRO A 142 -9.07 -1.32 -5.70
C PRO A 142 -8.31 -0.19 -5.01
N LEU A 143 -7.04 -0.36 -4.65
CA LEU A 143 -6.21 0.74 -4.12
C LEU A 143 -6.01 1.80 -5.19
N LEU A 144 -5.63 1.40 -6.41
CA LEU A 144 -5.47 2.32 -7.54
C LEU A 144 -6.78 3.04 -7.86
N ASN A 145 -7.93 2.36 -7.83
CA ASN A 145 -9.25 3.00 -7.91
C ASN A 145 -9.43 4.10 -6.84
N ARG A 146 -9.04 3.86 -5.58
CA ARG A 146 -9.16 4.87 -4.52
C ARG A 146 -8.28 6.11 -4.74
N ALA A 147 -7.14 5.96 -5.43
CA ALA A 147 -6.32 7.08 -5.90
C ALA A 147 -6.83 7.69 -7.22
N ASP A 148 -8.01 7.29 -7.66
CA ASP A 148 -8.68 7.80 -8.86
C ASP A 148 -7.90 7.48 -10.15
N TRP A 149 -7.42 6.23 -10.20
CA TRP A 149 -6.90 5.56 -11.38
C TRP A 149 -7.87 4.47 -11.84
N CYS A 150 -8.00 4.32 -13.16
CA CYS A 150 -8.92 3.44 -13.85
C CYS A 150 -8.15 2.53 -14.81
N TYR A 151 -8.76 1.43 -15.22
CA TYR A 151 -8.13 0.42 -16.08
C TYR A 151 -8.96 0.22 -17.35
N GLY A 152 -8.52 0.87 -18.44
CA GLY A 152 -9.19 0.93 -19.75
C GLY A 152 -10.41 1.87 -19.85
N HIS A 153 -10.95 2.02 -21.05
CA HIS A 153 -12.17 2.79 -21.35
C HIS A 153 -13.37 1.91 -21.77
N LYS A 154 -14.57 2.48 -21.81
CA LYS A 154 -15.82 1.73 -22.08
C LYS A 154 -15.89 1.15 -23.49
N ASP A 155 -15.30 1.83 -24.45
CA ASP A 155 -15.27 1.54 -25.88
C ASP A 155 -14.02 0.79 -26.33
N GLU A 156 -13.07 0.53 -25.42
CA GLU A 156 -11.84 -0.20 -25.73
C GLU A 156 -11.97 -1.71 -25.53
N ALA A 157 -11.33 -2.47 -26.43
CA ALA A 157 -11.15 -3.90 -26.25
C ALA A 157 -10.26 -4.18 -25.03
N GLY A 158 -10.63 -5.18 -24.22
CA GLY A 158 -9.94 -5.49 -22.95
C GLY A 158 -8.46 -5.84 -23.04
N ILE A 159 -7.97 -6.19 -24.24
CA ILE A 159 -6.55 -6.44 -24.50
C ILE A 159 -5.71 -5.15 -24.54
N ASN A 160 -6.34 -4.00 -24.78
CA ASN A 160 -5.69 -2.70 -24.86
C ASN A 160 -5.82 -1.89 -23.57
N TRP A 161 -6.44 -2.45 -22.53
CA TRP A 161 -6.67 -1.70 -21.29
C TRP A 161 -5.35 -1.44 -20.57
N GLU A 162 -5.12 -0.17 -20.26
CA GLU A 162 -4.00 0.29 -19.44
C GLU A 162 -4.49 1.06 -18.23
N TRP A 163 -3.61 1.27 -17.25
CA TRP A 163 -3.90 2.16 -16.11
C TRP A 163 -3.78 3.62 -16.53
N HIS A 164 -4.79 4.40 -16.21
CA HIS A 164 -4.84 5.83 -16.51
C HIS A 164 -5.61 6.61 -15.45
N LYS A 165 -5.48 7.94 -15.47
CA LYS A 165 -6.27 8.81 -14.60
C LYS A 165 -7.73 8.73 -15.02
N CYS A 166 -8.63 8.47 -14.07
CA CYS A 166 -10.05 8.32 -14.40
C CYS A 166 -10.65 9.58 -15.05
N ASP A 167 -11.43 9.35 -16.09
CA ASP A 167 -12.28 10.28 -16.83
C ASP A 167 -13.73 9.74 -16.97
N ALA A 168 -14.60 10.47 -17.67
CA ALA A 168 -16.02 10.11 -17.83
C ALA A 168 -16.26 8.78 -18.58
N ASN A 169 -15.31 8.38 -19.43
CA ASN A 169 -15.40 7.19 -20.27
C ASN A 169 -14.60 6.00 -19.69
N SER A 170 -13.97 6.18 -18.55
CA SER A 170 -13.13 5.18 -17.90
C SER A 170 -13.90 4.01 -17.30
N ARG A 171 -13.22 2.86 -17.20
CA ARG A 171 -13.66 1.71 -16.41
C ARG A 171 -12.86 1.61 -15.12
N ARG A 172 -13.54 1.49 -13.98
CA ARG A 172 -12.90 1.14 -12.72
C ARG A 172 -12.45 -0.31 -12.77
N TYR A 173 -11.30 -0.62 -12.16
CA TYR A 173 -10.90 -2.01 -12.01
C TYR A 173 -11.91 -2.77 -11.14
N THR A 174 -12.28 -3.98 -11.56
CA THR A 174 -13.10 -4.91 -10.78
C THR A 174 -12.39 -6.26 -10.75
N SER A 175 -12.20 -6.83 -9.57
CA SER A 175 -11.77 -8.23 -9.46
C SER A 175 -12.85 -9.13 -10.05
N LYS A 176 -12.44 -10.25 -10.66
CA LYS A 176 -13.37 -11.29 -11.13
C LYS A 176 -13.75 -12.22 -9.99
#